data_AF-A0A0B8QPY6-F1
#
_entry.id   AF-A0A0B8QPY6-F1
#
_cell.length_a   1.000
_cell.length_b   1.000
_cell.length_c   1.000
_cell.angle_alpha   90.00
_cell.angle_beta   90.00
_cell.angle_gamma   90.00
#
_symmetry.space_group_name_H-M   'P 1'
#
loop_
_entity.id
_entity.type
_entity.pdbx_description
1 polymer ?
#
loop_
_entity_poly.entity_id
_entity_poly.type
_entity_poly.pdbx_seq_one_letter_code
_entity_poly.pdbx_strand_id
1 'polypeptide(L)'
;MLLDIQLPDMTGFDIARELQQTYNELPPIVALTANLVKDKTQYRDAGMQDAISKPLSAKALRKVMNKLCDLDADVVEVKTHATKAVLEDVNPEVRLEDIVDTEMLTSYIEIVARSPW
;
A
#
# COMPACT_ATOMS: atom_id res chain seq x y z
N MET A 1 1.83 10.58 -2.54
CA MET A 1 3.00 10.42 -1.67
C MET A 1 2.73 9.29 -0.70
N LEU A 2 3.67 8.37 -0.48
CA LEU A 2 3.59 7.36 0.58
C LEU A 2 4.43 7.84 1.77
N LEU A 3 3.89 7.78 2.98
CA LEU A 3 4.56 8.27 4.18
C LEU A 3 4.50 7.24 5.31
N ASP A 4 5.66 6.87 5.84
CA ASP A 4 5.76 5.98 6.99
C ASP A 4 5.33 6.67 8.28
N ILE A 5 4.43 6.05 9.04
CA ILE A 5 3.96 6.61 10.32
C ILE A 5 4.98 6.35 11.43
N GLN A 6 5.64 5.19 11.37
CA GLN A 6 6.54 4.73 12.42
C GLN A 6 7.96 5.17 12.06
N LEU A 7 8.37 6.36 12.50
CA LEU A 7 9.74 6.85 12.41
C LEU A 7 10.35 6.90 13.82
N PRO A 8 11.70 6.81 13.95
CA PRO A 8 12.37 6.70 15.24
C PRO A 8 12.22 7.94 16.14
N ASP A 9 12.27 9.15 15.56
CA ASP A 9 12.32 10.42 16.31
C ASP A 9 11.05 11.28 16.18
N MET A 10 10.20 10.99 15.20
CA MET A 10 9.00 11.78 14.88
C MET A 10 7.87 10.85 14.40
N THR A 11 6.62 11.31 14.34
CA THR A 11 5.58 10.51 13.70
C THR A 11 5.30 11.01 12.29
N GLY A 12 4.94 10.09 11.38
CA GLY A 12 4.47 10.49 10.04
C GLY A 12 3.21 11.37 10.09
N PHE A 13 2.47 11.37 11.20
CA PHE A 13 1.36 12.31 11.41
C PHE A 13 1.84 13.76 11.56
N ASP A 14 2.94 13.98 12.28
CA ASP A 14 3.52 15.31 12.46
C ASP A 14 4.04 15.84 11.13
N ILE A 15 4.74 15.00 10.36
CA ILE A 15 5.21 15.33 9.00
C ILE A 15 4.03 15.71 8.10
N ALA A 16 2.98 14.90 8.07
CA ALA A 16 1.82 15.20 7.22
C ALA A 16 1.17 16.53 7.59
N ARG A 17 1.07 16.84 8.88
CA ARG A 17 0.53 18.11 9.36
C ARG A 17 1.42 19.30 8.97
N GLU A 18 2.73 19.17 9.14
CA GLU A 18 3.69 20.20 8.75
C GLU A 18 3.66 20.46 7.24
N LEU A 19 3.60 19.39 6.43
CA LEU A 19 3.45 19.51 4.98
C LEU A 19 2.19 20.28 4.64
N GLN A 20 1.03 19.90 5.20
CA GLN A 20 -0.26 20.56 4.97
C GLN A 20 -0.28 22.04 5.39
N GLN A 21 0.53 22.41 6.38
CA GLN A 21 0.68 23.81 6.81
C GLN A 21 1.65 24.61 5.94
N THR A 22 2.67 23.95 5.38
CA THR A 22 3.74 24.59 4.62
C THR A 22 3.36 24.79 3.15
N TYR A 23 2.60 23.86 2.58
CA TYR A 23 2.25 23.85 1.17
C TYR A 23 0.73 23.92 0.99
N ASN A 24 0.27 24.84 0.14
CA ASN A 24 -1.16 24.98 -0.19
C ASN A 24 -1.67 23.84 -1.09
N GLU A 25 -0.80 23.27 -1.90
CA GLU A 25 -1.13 22.16 -2.80
C GLU A 25 -0.17 21.00 -2.53
N LEU A 26 -0.74 19.88 -2.07
CA LEU A 26 -0.01 18.65 -1.83
C LEU A 26 -0.66 17.51 -2.61
N PRO A 27 0.15 16.60 -3.17
CA PRO A 27 -0.37 15.36 -3.69
C PRO A 27 -1.00 14.53 -2.55
N PRO A 28 -1.95 13.63 -2.85
CA PRO A 28 -2.55 12.76 -1.86
C PRO A 28 -1.50 12.00 -1.03
N ILE A 29 -1.61 12.06 0.29
CA ILE A 29 -0.72 11.42 1.26
C ILE A 29 -1.37 10.11 1.72
N VAL A 30 -0.64 9.02 1.56
CA VAL A 30 -1.05 7.68 2.00
C VAL A 30 -0.10 7.20 3.08
N ALA A 31 -0.66 6.84 4.22
CA ALA A 31 0.12 6.39 5.37
C ALA A 31 0.56 4.94 5.22
N LEU A 32 1.80 4.61 5.57
CA LEU A 32 2.32 3.25 5.69
C LEU A 32 2.49 2.93 7.18
N THR A 33 1.83 1.88 7.67
CA THR A 33 1.85 1.55 9.11
C THR A 33 1.87 0.05 9.34
N ALA A 34 2.60 -0.42 10.35
CA ALA A 34 2.51 -1.82 10.77
C ALA A 34 1.17 -2.15 11.44
N ASN A 35 0.49 -1.13 11.98
CA ASN A 35 -0.79 -1.29 12.65
C ASN A 35 -1.81 -0.31 12.05
N LEU A 36 -2.79 -0.86 11.32
CA LEU A 36 -3.91 -0.07 10.84
C LEU A 36 -4.82 0.24 12.03
N VAL A 37 -4.85 1.49 12.43
CA VAL A 37 -5.89 2.00 13.33
C VAL A 37 -7.25 1.76 12.65
N LYS A 38 -8.17 1.12 13.37
CA LYS A 38 -9.54 0.84 12.88
C LYS A 38 -10.29 2.13 12.57
N ASP A 39 -9.98 3.17 13.34
CA ASP A 39 -10.55 4.48 13.16
C ASP A 39 -9.80 5.25 12.07
N LYS A 40 -10.50 5.50 10.95
CA LYS A 40 -9.97 6.25 9.83
C LYS A 40 -9.96 7.77 10.07
N THR A 41 -10.62 8.24 11.13
CA THR A 41 -10.66 9.67 11.47
C THR A 41 -9.25 10.19 11.77
N GLN A 42 -8.44 9.43 12.49
CA GLN A 42 -7.08 9.83 12.85
C GLN A 42 -6.20 10.16 11.64
N TYR A 43 -6.30 9.37 10.55
CA TYR A 43 -5.56 9.66 9.31
C TYR A 43 -6.10 10.91 8.61
N ARG A 44 -7.43 11.05 8.56
CA ARG A 44 -8.08 12.22 7.96
C ARG A 44 -7.75 13.51 8.69
N ASP A 45 -7.72 13.47 10.02
CA ASP A 45 -7.42 14.62 10.87
C ASP A 45 -5.96 15.08 10.71
N ALA A 46 -5.07 14.17 10.32
CA ALA A 46 -3.69 14.49 9.95
C ALA A 46 -3.53 14.92 8.48
N GLY A 47 -4.61 15.01 7.70
CA GLY A 47 -4.57 15.38 6.29
C GLY A 47 -4.13 14.25 5.36
N MET A 48 -4.25 12.98 5.78
CA MET A 48 -3.95 11.80 4.96
C MET A 48 -5.23 11.21 4.36
N GLN A 49 -5.16 10.77 3.09
CA GLN A 49 -6.31 10.27 2.33
C GLN A 49 -6.56 8.77 2.53
N ASP A 50 -5.52 7.97 2.78
CA ASP A 50 -5.66 6.54 3.06
C ASP A 50 -4.47 5.99 3.86
N ALA A 51 -4.58 4.74 4.30
CA ALA A 51 -3.50 4.04 4.98
C ALA A 51 -3.35 2.61 4.47
N ILE A 52 -2.11 2.13 4.37
CA ILE A 52 -1.75 0.78 3.96
C ILE A 52 -0.96 0.11 5.08
N SER A 53 -1.39 -1.10 5.44
CA SER A 53 -0.67 -1.93 6.41
C SER A 53 0.65 -2.45 5.83
N LYS A 54 1.69 -2.49 6.66
CA LYS A 54 2.90 -3.27 6.40
C LYS A 54 2.65 -4.73 6.81
N PRO A 55 3.23 -5.72 6.09
CA PRO A 55 4.06 -5.57 4.89
C PRO A 55 3.26 -5.02 3.69
N LEU A 56 3.89 -4.13 2.92
CA LEU A 56 3.26 -3.45 1.80
C LEU A 56 2.92 -4.47 0.70
N SER A 57 1.64 -4.74 0.49
CA SER A 57 1.18 -5.61 -0.60
C SER A 57 0.99 -4.80 -1.89
N ALA A 58 1.52 -5.32 -3.01
CA ALA A 58 1.30 -4.74 -4.34
C ALA A 58 -0.19 -4.55 -4.67
N LYS A 59 -1.06 -5.44 -4.17
CA LYS A 59 -2.52 -5.34 -4.33
C LYS A 59 -3.11 -4.16 -3.56
N ALA A 60 -2.64 -3.93 -2.33
CA ALA A 60 -3.10 -2.81 -1.51
C ALA A 60 -2.62 -1.47 -2.09
N LEU A 61 -1.38 -1.42 -2.56
CA LEU A 61 -0.82 -0.24 -3.22
C LEU A 61 -1.60 0.12 -4.49
N ARG A 62 -1.81 -0.84 -5.41
CA ARG A 62 -2.61 -0.63 -6.63
C ARG A 62 -4.00 -0.10 -6.33
N LYS A 63 -4.67 -0.65 -5.31
CA LYS A 63 -6.02 -0.21 -4.91
C LYS A 63 -6.04 1.27 -4.50
N VAL A 64 -5.07 1.69 -3.70
CA VAL A 64 -5.00 3.08 -3.23
C VAL A 64 -4.58 4.03 -4.36
N MET A 65 -3.63 3.64 -5.20
CA MET A 65 -3.21 4.43 -6.36
C MET A 65 -4.36 4.65 -7.34
N ASN A 66 -5.09 3.60 -7.71
CA ASN A 66 -6.24 3.71 -8.61
C ASN A 66 -7.34 4.62 -8.02
N LYS A 67 -7.53 4.58 -6.69
CA LYS A 67 -8.52 5.41 -5.99
C LYS A 67 -8.15 6.89 -5.97
N LEU A 68 -6.86 7.22 -5.88
CA LEU A 68 -6.40 8.60 -5.66
C LEU A 68 -5.96 9.32 -6.94
N CYS A 69 -5.57 8.57 -7.97
CA CYS A 69 -5.06 9.15 -9.20
C CYS A 69 -6.14 9.35 -10.27
N ASP A 70 -7.41 9.02 -10.00
CA ASP A 70 -8.54 9.09 -10.95
C ASP A 70 -8.09 8.70 -12.36
N LEU A 71 -7.36 7.58 -12.43
CA LEU A 71 -6.94 7.01 -13.69
C LEU A 71 -8.22 6.46 -14.31
N ASP A 72 -8.92 7.31 -15.05
CA ASP A 72 -9.91 6.89 -16.03
C ASP A 72 -9.30 5.71 -16.77
N ALA A 73 -10.07 4.63 -16.77
CA ALA A 73 -9.66 3.28 -17.08
C ALA A 73 -9.29 3.09 -18.56
N ASP A 74 -8.24 3.76 -19.04
CA ASP A 74 -7.59 3.43 -20.29
C ASP A 74 -6.44 2.45 -20.03
N VAL A 75 -6.86 1.19 -20.02
CA VAL A 75 -6.13 -0.03 -20.39
C VAL A 75 -4.59 0.07 -20.39
N VAL A 76 -3.98 -0.26 -19.25
CA VAL A 76 -2.86 -1.20 -19.30
C VAL A 76 -3.36 -2.49 -18.67
N GLU A 77 -3.58 -3.48 -19.54
CA GLU A 77 -3.89 -4.85 -19.21
C GLU A 77 -2.73 -5.45 -18.41
N VAL A 78 -2.62 -5.09 -17.14
CA VAL A 78 -1.87 -5.91 -16.19
C VAL A 78 -2.74 -7.15 -16.01
N LYS A 79 -2.30 -8.26 -16.62
CA LYS A 79 -2.78 -9.62 -16.33
C LYS A 79 -2.65 -9.88 -14.83
N THR A 80 -3.56 -9.34 -14.04
CA THR A 80 -3.66 -9.60 -12.61
C THR A 80 -4.89 -10.47 -12.43
N HIS A 81 -4.64 -11.75 -12.24
CA HIS A 81 -5.66 -12.73 -11.96
C HIS A 81 -6.57 -12.30 -10.80
N ALA A 82 -7.87 -12.39 -11.11
CA ALA A 82 -9.02 -12.58 -10.23
C ALA A 82 -9.57 -11.38 -9.42
N THR A 83 -10.57 -10.72 -10.01
CA THR A 83 -11.83 -10.38 -9.30
C THR A 83 -12.98 -11.16 -9.95
N LYS A 84 -13.59 -12.04 -9.16
CA LYS A 84 -14.63 -13.00 -9.54
C LYS A 84 -15.98 -12.30 -9.71
N ALA A 85 -16.28 -11.87 -10.94
CA ALA A 85 -17.63 -11.60 -11.43
C ALA A 85 -17.75 -11.91 -12.93
N VAL A 86 -17.07 -12.97 -13.39
CA VAL A 86 -17.47 -13.75 -14.57
C VAL A 86 -17.26 -15.20 -14.13
N LEU A 87 -18.35 -15.85 -13.77
CA LEU A 87 -18.39 -17.27 -13.45
C LEU A 87 -18.39 -18.02 -14.78
N GLU A 88 -17.22 -18.23 -15.40
CA GLU A 88 -16.96 -19.18 -16.51
C GLU A 88 -15.55 -18.92 -17.08
N ASP A 89 -14.49 -19.19 -16.31
CA ASP A 89 -13.16 -19.64 -16.81
C ASP A 89 -12.16 -19.66 -15.65
N VAL A 90 -12.13 -20.77 -14.90
CA VAL A 90 -10.99 -21.07 -14.03
C VAL A 90 -10.03 -21.89 -14.87
N ASN A 91 -9.03 -21.22 -15.45
CA ASN A 91 -7.92 -21.89 -16.11
C ASN A 91 -7.15 -22.72 -15.05
N PRO A 92 -7.00 -24.04 -15.19
CA PRO A 92 -6.35 -24.90 -14.21
C PRO A 92 -4.82 -24.69 -14.10
N GLU A 93 -4.24 -23.78 -14.88
CA GLU A 93 -2.79 -23.54 -14.91
C GLU A 93 -2.30 -22.35 -14.06
N VAL A 94 -3.16 -21.69 -13.27
CA VAL A 94 -2.71 -20.59 -12.41
C VAL A 94 -1.81 -21.14 -11.30
N ARG A 95 -0.51 -20.88 -11.41
CA ARG A 95 0.49 -21.37 -10.47
C ARG A 95 0.53 -20.43 -9.26
N LEU A 96 0.75 -21.00 -8.07
CA LEU A 96 0.77 -20.25 -6.81
C LEU A 96 1.83 -19.14 -6.79
N GLU A 97 2.89 -19.34 -7.57
CA GLU A 97 4.00 -18.43 -7.86
C GLU A 97 3.58 -17.17 -8.64
N ASP A 98 2.46 -17.18 -9.36
CA ASP A 98 1.94 -15.98 -10.06
C ASP A 98 1.19 -15.02 -9.12
N ILE A 99 0.80 -15.50 -7.94
CA ILE A 99 0.01 -14.77 -6.94
C ILE A 99 0.91 -14.23 -5.83
N VAL A 100 2.03 -14.91 -5.58
CA VAL A 100 2.94 -14.66 -4.47
C VAL A 100 4.28 -14.20 -5.02
N ASP A 101 4.66 -12.97 -4.70
CA ASP A 101 6.00 -12.44 -5.02
C ASP A 101 7.05 -13.15 -4.15
N THR A 102 7.62 -14.22 -4.70
CA THR A 102 8.58 -15.09 -4.03
C THR A 102 9.96 -14.44 -3.91
N GLU A 103 10.31 -13.50 -4.78
CA GLU A 103 11.57 -12.73 -4.67
C GLU A 103 11.53 -11.82 -3.43
N MET A 104 10.41 -11.15 -3.19
CA MET A 104 10.22 -10.32 -2.00
C MET A 104 10.27 -11.15 -0.71
N LEU A 105 9.61 -12.32 -0.69
CA LEU A 105 9.65 -13.23 0.47
C LEU A 105 11.06 -13.78 0.73
N THR A 106 11.82 -14.08 -0.32
CA THR A 106 13.19 -14.56 -0.20
C THR A 106 14.09 -13.49 0.41
N SER A 107 13.98 -12.25 -0.07
CA SER A 107 14.68 -11.09 0.51
C SER A 107 14.33 -10.89 1.99
N TYR A 108 13.05 -11.05 2.35
CA TYR A 108 12.62 -10.94 3.75
C TYR A 108 13.21 -12.04 4.64
N ILE A 109 13.26 -13.29 4.16
CA ILE A 109 13.89 -14.40 4.88
C ILE A 109 15.38 -14.14 5.07
N GLU A 110 16.09 -13.61 4.07
CA GLU A 110 17.51 -13.26 4.20
C GLU A 110 17.77 -12.13 5.22
N ILE A 111 16.91 -11.11 5.23
CA ILE A 111 16.99 -10.00 6.19
C ILE A 111 16.75 -10.50 7.62
N VAL A 112 15.72 -11.33 7.83
CA VAL A 112 15.37 -11.84 9.16
C VAL A 112 16.37 -12.91 9.62
N ALA A 113 16.88 -13.76 8.73
CA ALA A 113 17.85 -14.80 9.06
C ALA A 113 19.25 -14.23 9.40
N ARG A 114 19.57 -13.01 8.97
CA ARG A 114 20.81 -12.31 9.30
C ARG A 114 20.80 -11.57 10.64
N SER A 115 19.69 -11.59 11.38
CA SER A 115 19.61 -11.03 12.72
C SER A 115 19.79 -12.14 13.77
N PRO A 116 20.98 -12.29 14.37
CA PRO A 116 21.15 -13.21 15.50
C PRO A 116 20.49 -12.57 16.73
N TRP A 117 19.55 -13.27 17.33
CA TRP A 117 19.16 -13.04 18.73
C TRP A 117 20.29 -13.50 19.67
#